data_AF-A0A957PRF5-F1
#
_entry.id   AF-A0A957PRF5-F1
#
_cell.length_a   1.000
_cell.length_b   1.000
_cell.length_c   1.000
_cell.angle_alpha   90.00
_cell.angle_beta   90.00
_cell.angle_gamma   90.00
#
_symmetry.space_group_name_H-M   'P 1'
#
loop_
_entity.id
_entity.type
_entity.pdbx_description
1 polymer ?
#
loop_
_entity_poly.entity_id
_entity_poly.type
_entity_poly.pdbx_seq_one_letter_code
_entity_poly.pdbx_strand_id
1 'polypeptide(L)'
;MKKIYFLVLILALVIPRVVARAAGEFDYIVIKGPGITGDINVSNPLFTADINTFADFSKGSIEPPTEPGQGYQIVRMHADGSKGIPYDQLHYYPYKGYVYYDGIVNGFSEDGGKWYIANPEIEEPFRAILAEDARLTWIPFAVLAVLLIGFFVAYQMKPKQAK
;
A
#
# COMPACT_ATOMS: atom_id res chain seq x y z
N MET A 1 17.71 -13.70 -54.57
CA MET A 1 16.50 -13.08 -54.01
C MET A 1 15.89 -13.84 -52.83
N LYS A 2 15.74 -15.18 -52.87
CA LYS A 2 15.21 -15.99 -51.73
C LYS A 2 15.92 -15.81 -50.37
N LYS A 3 17.23 -15.54 -50.36
CA LYS A 3 18.03 -15.40 -49.12
C LYS A 3 17.75 -14.09 -48.35
N ILE A 4 17.30 -13.03 -49.04
CA ILE A 4 17.00 -11.73 -48.42
C ILE A 4 15.69 -11.82 -47.62
N TYR A 5 14.69 -12.53 -48.15
CA TYR A 5 13.43 -12.77 -47.45
C TYR A 5 13.63 -13.57 -46.15
N PHE A 6 14.60 -14.50 -46.14
CA PHE A 6 14.93 -15.27 -44.95
C PHE A 6 15.60 -14.41 -43.86
N LEU A 7 16.43 -13.44 -44.28
CA LEU A 7 17.11 -12.52 -43.37
C LEU A 7 16.12 -11.52 -42.73
N VAL A 8 15.14 -11.04 -43.50
CA VAL A 8 14.07 -10.16 -42.99
C VAL A 8 13.17 -10.90 -41.99
N LEU A 9 12.88 -12.18 -42.24
CA LEU A 9 12.08 -12.99 -41.33
C LEU A 9 12.78 -13.23 -39.99
N ILE A 10 14.09 -13.48 -39.99
CA ILE A 10 14.88 -13.64 -38.77
C ILE A 10 14.97 -12.32 -38.00
N LEU A 11 15.14 -11.19 -38.69
CA LEU A 11 15.21 -9.88 -38.05
C LEU A 11 13.90 -9.47 -37.38
N ALA A 12 12.75 -9.89 -37.92
CA ALA A 12 11.43 -9.67 -37.32
C ALA A 12 11.18 -10.50 -36.04
N LEU A 13 11.93 -11.59 -35.81
CA LEU A 13 11.82 -12.40 -34.59
C LEU A 13 12.59 -11.81 -33.39
N VAL A 14 13.50 -10.85 -33.63
CA VAL A 14 14.31 -10.22 -32.57
C VAL A 14 13.67 -8.92 -32.08
N ILE A 15 12.37 -8.73 -32.28
CA ILE A 15 11.66 -7.61 -31.66
C ILE A 15 11.54 -7.94 -30.17
N PRO A 16 12.21 -7.19 -29.27
CA PRO A 16 12.02 -7.39 -27.84
C PRO A 16 10.54 -7.22 -27.53
N ARG A 17 9.95 -8.23 -26.90
CA ARG A 17 8.58 -8.13 -26.39
C ARG A 17 8.60 -7.11 -25.27
N VAL A 18 8.27 -5.86 -25.60
CA VAL A 18 7.89 -4.88 -24.60
C VAL A 18 6.64 -5.46 -23.93
N VAL A 19 6.80 -5.99 -22.72
CA VAL A 19 5.68 -6.40 -21.91
C VAL A 19 4.94 -5.12 -21.57
N ALA A 20 3.85 -4.86 -22.28
CA ALA A 20 2.94 -3.79 -21.92
C ALA A 20 2.39 -4.14 -20.54
N ARG A 21 2.90 -3.49 -19.49
CA ARG A 21 2.25 -3.51 -18.17
C ARG A 21 0.92 -2.83 -18.38
N ALA A 22 -0.18 -3.55 -18.16
CA ALA A 22 -1.49 -2.92 -18.11
C ALA A 22 -1.44 -1.85 -17.01
N ALA A 23 -2.09 -0.71 -17.22
CA ALA A 23 -2.07 0.42 -16.28
C ALA A 23 -2.62 0.10 -14.88
N GLY A 24 -3.05 -1.14 -14.62
CA GLY A 24 -3.60 -1.60 -13.35
C GLY A 24 -2.65 -2.41 -12.47
N GLU A 25 -1.45 -2.80 -12.94
CA GLU A 25 -0.52 -3.60 -12.11
C GLU A 25 0.60 -2.73 -11.53
N PHE A 26 0.63 -2.61 -10.21
CA PHE A 26 1.58 -1.83 -9.41
C PHE A 26 2.61 -2.75 -8.75
N ASP A 27 3.77 -2.20 -8.39
CA ASP A 27 4.80 -2.98 -7.70
C ASP A 27 4.54 -3.07 -6.19
N TYR A 28 3.99 -1.99 -5.61
CA TYR A 28 3.57 -1.93 -4.22
C TYR A 28 2.62 -0.74 -4.00
N ILE A 29 1.94 -0.75 -2.86
CA ILE A 29 1.23 0.42 -2.33
C ILE A 29 1.95 0.95 -1.09
N VAL A 30 1.85 2.26 -0.88
CA VAL A 30 2.26 2.94 0.36
C VAL A 30 1.00 3.34 1.10
N ILE A 31 0.91 2.96 2.38
CA ILE A 31 -0.22 3.28 3.25
C ILE A 31 0.26 4.27 4.30
N LYS A 32 -0.49 5.38 4.45
CA LYS A 32 -0.27 6.40 5.47
C LYS A 32 -1.60 6.75 6.13
N GLY A 33 -1.57 7.11 7.40
CA GLY A 33 -2.78 7.50 8.10
C GLY A 33 -2.69 7.33 9.61
N PRO A 34 -3.83 7.47 10.31
CA PRO A 34 -3.84 7.48 11.76
C PRO A 34 -3.38 6.14 12.35
N GLY A 35 -2.52 6.23 13.37
CA GLY A 35 -1.94 5.08 14.05
C GLY A 35 -0.72 4.46 13.37
N ILE A 36 -0.33 4.93 12.18
CA ILE A 36 0.86 4.46 11.45
C ILE A 36 2.04 5.38 11.75
N THR A 37 3.18 4.80 12.12
CA THR A 37 4.42 5.55 12.36
C THR A 37 5.33 5.42 11.13
N GLY A 38 5.23 6.37 10.20
CA GLY A 38 5.94 6.30 8.91
C GLY A 38 5.06 5.78 7.79
N ASP A 39 5.63 4.92 6.94
CA ASP A 39 4.98 4.39 5.74
C ASP A 39 4.91 2.85 5.82
N ILE A 40 3.75 2.26 5.50
CA ILE A 40 3.64 0.81 5.29
C ILE A 40 3.71 0.53 3.80
N ASN A 41 4.70 -0.25 3.38
CA ASN A 41 4.84 -0.70 1.99
C ASN A 41 4.28 -2.10 1.84
N VAL A 42 3.33 -2.29 0.91
CA VAL A 42 2.65 -3.58 0.70
C VAL A 42 2.75 -3.98 -0.78
N SER A 43 3.40 -5.11 -1.04
CA SER A 43 3.54 -5.70 -2.40
C SER A 43 2.61 -6.88 -2.65
N ASN A 44 1.62 -7.10 -1.79
CA ASN A 44 0.68 -8.20 -1.94
C ASN A 44 -0.18 -7.98 -3.22
N PRO A 45 -0.25 -8.96 -4.15
CA PRO A 45 -1.01 -8.86 -5.38
C PRO A 45 -2.48 -8.48 -5.20
N LEU A 46 -3.09 -8.82 -4.06
CA LEU A 46 -4.44 -8.40 -3.72
C LEU A 46 -4.61 -6.88 -3.82
N PHE A 47 -3.59 -6.10 -3.46
CA PHE A 47 -3.62 -4.64 -3.46
C PHE A 47 -3.02 -4.00 -4.72
N THR A 48 -2.26 -4.77 -5.49
CA THR A 48 -1.43 -4.22 -6.57
C THR A 48 -1.81 -4.70 -7.96
N ALA A 49 -2.64 -5.74 -8.11
CA ALA A 49 -2.93 -6.32 -9.42
C ALA A 49 -3.97 -5.56 -10.26
N ASP A 50 -4.85 -4.77 -9.62
CA ASP A 50 -5.92 -4.05 -10.31
C ASP A 50 -6.04 -2.59 -9.83
N ILE A 51 -6.33 -1.70 -10.78
CA ILE A 51 -6.66 -0.31 -10.50
C ILE A 51 -7.97 -0.18 -9.73
N ASN A 52 -8.89 -1.14 -9.87
CA ASN A 52 -10.21 -1.13 -9.25
C ASN A 52 -10.27 -1.83 -7.90
N THR A 53 -9.13 -2.29 -7.36
CA THR A 53 -9.07 -3.05 -6.11
C THR A 53 -9.82 -2.36 -4.97
N PHE A 54 -9.61 -1.06 -4.79
CA PHE A 54 -10.22 -0.29 -3.70
C PHE A 54 -11.64 0.17 -4.01
N ALA A 55 -11.93 0.49 -5.27
CA ALA A 55 -13.25 0.90 -5.74
C ALA A 55 -13.40 0.60 -7.23
N ASP A 56 -14.61 0.20 -7.63
CA ASP A 56 -14.96 0.00 -9.03
C ASP A 56 -15.47 1.31 -9.62
N PHE A 57 -14.59 2.02 -10.34
CA PHE A 57 -14.90 3.33 -10.91
C PHE A 57 -16.01 3.26 -11.98
N SER A 58 -16.25 2.09 -12.58
CA SER A 58 -17.31 1.90 -13.59
C SER A 58 -18.73 1.97 -13.01
N LYS A 59 -18.88 1.80 -11.69
CA LYS A 59 -20.17 1.92 -10.99
C LYS A 59 -20.63 3.37 -10.78
N GLY A 60 -19.77 4.33 -11.13
CA GLY A 60 -20.04 5.75 -10.98
C GLY A 60 -19.72 6.29 -9.58
N SER A 61 -19.55 7.61 -9.52
CA SER A 61 -19.29 8.31 -8.27
C SER A 61 -20.55 8.50 -7.43
N ILE A 62 -20.35 8.64 -6.13
CA ILE A 62 -21.38 9.01 -5.16
C ILE A 62 -21.17 10.45 -4.69
N GLU A 63 -22.19 11.00 -4.03
CA GLU A 63 -22.04 12.24 -3.26
C GLU A 63 -21.06 12.05 -2.10
N PRO A 64 -20.30 13.10 -1.72
CA PRO A 64 -19.43 13.05 -0.56
C PRO A 64 -20.19 12.63 0.70
N PRO A 65 -19.74 11.61 1.44
CA PRO A 65 -20.36 11.22 2.70
C PRO A 65 -20.17 12.32 3.75
N THR A 66 -21.19 12.60 4.55
CA THR A 66 -21.12 13.62 5.61
C THR A 66 -20.10 13.26 6.70
N GLU A 67 -19.94 11.96 6.98
CA GLU A 67 -19.02 11.43 7.99
C GLU A 67 -18.29 10.18 7.46
N PRO A 68 -17.25 10.36 6.62
CA PRO A 68 -16.50 9.23 6.07
C PRO A 68 -15.71 8.44 7.13
N GLY A 69 -15.51 9.03 8.32
CA GLY A 69 -14.74 8.43 9.40
C GLY A 69 -13.24 8.51 9.13
N GLN A 70 -12.50 7.51 9.64
CA GLN A 70 -11.05 7.48 9.57
C GLN A 70 -10.57 7.00 8.20
N GLY A 71 -9.87 7.86 7.48
CA GLY A 71 -9.28 7.58 6.18
C GLY A 71 -7.78 7.29 6.25
N TYR A 72 -7.31 6.47 5.30
CA TYR A 72 -5.91 6.15 5.07
C TYR A 72 -5.56 6.54 3.65
N GLN A 73 -4.48 7.30 3.49
CA GLN A 73 -3.94 7.61 2.18
C GLN A 73 -3.23 6.37 1.64
N ILE A 74 -3.56 6.01 0.40
CA ILE A 74 -2.96 4.95 -0.38
C ILE A 74 -2.31 5.59 -1.59
N VAL A 75 -1.02 5.34 -1.78
CA VAL A 75 -0.28 5.73 -2.99
C VAL A 75 0.14 4.46 -3.70
N ARG A 76 -0.22 4.31 -4.98
CA ARG A 76 0.19 3.16 -5.77
C ARG A 76 1.47 3.48 -6.50
N MET A 77 2.44 2.57 -6.42
CA MET A 77 3.82 2.84 -6.80
C MET A 77 4.30 1.86 -7.86
N HIS A 78 5.09 2.37 -8.80
CA HIS A 78 6.00 1.57 -9.61
C HIS A 78 7.41 1.65 -9.05
N ALA A 79 8.14 0.54 -9.11
CA ALA A 79 9.54 0.48 -8.75
C ALA A 79 10.41 0.81 -9.97
N ASP A 80 11.31 1.79 -9.83
CA ASP A 80 12.37 2.10 -10.79
C ASP A 80 13.73 2.06 -10.06
N GLY A 81 14.36 0.88 -10.09
CA GLY A 81 15.57 0.62 -9.31
C GLY A 81 15.33 0.77 -7.81
N SER A 82 16.04 1.71 -7.17
CA SER A 82 15.86 2.04 -5.75
C SER A 82 14.82 3.14 -5.49
N LYS A 83 14.21 3.70 -6.54
CA LYS A 83 13.24 4.78 -6.43
C LYS A 83 11.83 4.24 -6.62
N GLY A 84 10.92 4.69 -5.76
CA GLY A 84 9.49 4.56 -5.98
C GLY A 84 8.97 5.72 -6.83
N ILE A 85 8.24 5.41 -7.89
CA ILE A 85 7.54 6.39 -8.72
C ILE A 85 6.05 6.28 -8.39
N PRO A 86 5.42 7.29 -7.79
CA PRO A 86 3.99 7.28 -7.54
C PRO A 86 3.23 7.36 -8.86
N TYR A 87 2.25 6.47 -9.03
CA TYR A 87 1.34 6.49 -10.17
C TYR A 87 0.12 7.34 -9.85
N ASP A 88 -0.60 7.00 -8.79
CA ASP A 88 -1.80 7.71 -8.36
C ASP A 88 -2.03 7.59 -6.85
N GLN A 89 -3.08 8.25 -6.38
CA GLN A 89 -3.41 8.36 -4.97
C GLN A 89 -4.91 8.25 -4.72
N LEU A 90 -5.27 7.65 -3.58
CA LEU A 90 -6.63 7.64 -3.03
C LEU A 90 -6.62 7.70 -1.50
N HIS A 91 -7.75 8.07 -0.93
CA HIS A 91 -8.05 7.89 0.48
C HIS A 91 -9.07 6.77 0.66
N TYR A 92 -8.70 5.73 1.42
CA TYR A 92 -9.57 4.61 1.74
C TYR A 92 -10.09 4.71 3.18
N TYR A 93 -11.40 4.58 3.36
CA TYR A 93 -12.11 4.67 4.63
C TYR A 93 -12.69 3.30 5.00
N PRO A 94 -11.89 2.37 5.58
CA PRO A 94 -12.25 0.97 5.72
C PRO A 94 -13.48 0.74 6.59
N TYR A 95 -13.66 1.53 7.66
CA TYR A 95 -14.75 1.33 8.62
C TYR A 95 -16.13 1.77 8.14
N LYS A 96 -16.17 2.56 7.05
CA LYS A 96 -17.41 3.08 6.46
C LYS A 96 -17.59 2.66 5.00
N GLY A 97 -16.58 2.05 4.38
CA GLY A 97 -16.67 1.51 3.04
C GLY A 97 -16.66 2.58 1.94
N TYR A 98 -15.84 3.62 2.09
CA TYR A 98 -15.71 4.68 1.09
C TYR A 98 -14.29 4.80 0.54
N VAL A 99 -14.19 5.27 -0.69
CA VAL A 99 -12.94 5.70 -1.32
C VAL A 99 -13.13 7.10 -1.86
N TYR A 100 -12.18 7.99 -1.59
CA TYR A 100 -12.03 9.23 -2.33
C TYR A 100 -10.82 9.09 -3.24
N TYR A 101 -11.03 9.14 -4.55
CA TYR A 101 -9.93 9.00 -5.50
C TYR A 101 -9.31 10.37 -5.76
N ASP A 102 -8.07 10.59 -5.33
CA ASP A 102 -7.39 11.88 -5.54
C ASP A 102 -7.01 12.05 -7.02
N GLY A 103 -6.63 10.96 -7.69
CA GLY A 103 -6.27 10.94 -9.10
C GLY A 103 -4.80 10.59 -9.36
N ILE A 104 -4.42 10.65 -10.63
CA ILE A 104 -3.06 10.34 -11.11
C ILE A 104 -2.08 11.44 -10.69
N VAL A 105 -0.95 11.04 -10.09
CA VAL A 105 0.08 11.96 -9.63
C VAL A 105 0.73 12.64 -10.83
N ASN A 106 0.77 13.98 -10.83
CA ASN A 106 1.22 14.81 -11.95
C ASN A 106 0.51 14.52 -13.29
N GLY A 107 -0.70 13.96 -13.21
CA GLY A 107 -1.52 13.61 -14.37
C GLY A 107 -2.95 14.08 -14.19
N PHE A 108 -3.79 13.65 -15.11
CA PHE A 108 -5.23 13.89 -15.08
C PHE A 108 -5.96 12.56 -15.14
N SER A 109 -7.00 12.43 -14.34
CA SER A 109 -7.98 11.34 -14.43
C SER A 109 -9.37 11.94 -14.38
N GLU A 110 -10.25 11.47 -15.27
CA GLU A 110 -11.66 11.86 -15.27
C GLU A 110 -12.39 11.42 -13.99
N ASP A 111 -11.85 10.41 -13.31
CA ASP A 111 -12.35 9.87 -12.04
C ASP A 111 -11.76 10.56 -10.81
N GLY A 112 -10.73 11.38 -11.00
CA GLY A 112 -10.08 12.10 -9.90
C GLY A 112 -11.01 13.13 -9.25
N GLY A 113 -10.84 13.31 -7.94
CA GLY A 113 -11.61 14.26 -7.13
C GLY A 113 -13.03 13.80 -6.79
N LYS A 114 -13.32 12.50 -6.89
CA LYS A 114 -14.67 11.94 -6.68
C LYS A 114 -14.69 10.88 -5.58
N TRP A 115 -15.88 10.67 -5.04
CA TRP A 115 -16.17 9.65 -4.03
C TRP A 115 -16.78 8.42 -4.66
N TYR A 116 -16.43 7.27 -4.10
CA TYR A 116 -16.88 5.96 -4.56
C TYR A 116 -17.19 5.06 -3.36
N ILE A 117 -18.05 4.06 -3.60
CA ILE A 117 -18.22 2.94 -2.67
C ILE A 117 -16.99 2.04 -2.78
N ALA A 118 -16.40 1.73 -1.63
CA ALA A 118 -15.26 0.84 -1.58
C ALA A 118 -15.66 -0.60 -1.94
N ASN A 119 -14.71 -1.35 -2.49
CA ASN A 119 -14.86 -2.79 -2.60
C ASN A 119 -14.92 -3.40 -1.17
N PRO A 120 -16.01 -4.10 -0.79
CA PRO A 120 -16.10 -4.70 0.54
C PRO A 120 -15.08 -5.81 0.76
N GLU A 121 -14.60 -6.47 -0.30
CA GLU A 121 -13.67 -7.60 -0.20
C GLU A 121 -12.28 -7.20 0.32
N ILE A 122 -11.91 -5.91 0.23
CA ILE A 122 -10.59 -5.44 0.66
C ILE A 122 -10.57 -4.93 2.10
N GLU A 123 -11.73 -4.81 2.77
CA GLU A 123 -11.80 -4.27 4.14
C GLU A 123 -11.00 -5.11 5.14
N GLU A 124 -11.30 -6.40 5.23
CA GLU A 124 -10.69 -7.30 6.21
C GLU A 124 -9.18 -7.48 5.96
N PRO A 125 -8.73 -7.75 4.71
CA PRO A 125 -7.30 -7.81 4.40
C PRO A 125 -6.56 -6.51 4.69
N PHE A 126 -7.16 -5.36 4.39
CA PHE A 126 -6.56 -4.07 4.68
C PHE A 126 -6.41 -3.83 6.18
N ARG A 127 -7.44 -4.15 6.97
CA ARG A 127 -7.40 -4.03 8.43
C ARG A 127 -6.41 -4.99 9.07
N ALA A 128 -6.20 -6.17 8.48
CA ALA A 128 -5.17 -7.11 8.94
C ALA A 128 -3.76 -6.51 8.83
N ILE A 129 -3.46 -5.79 7.75
CA ILE A 129 -2.17 -5.07 7.57
C ILE A 129 -2.00 -4.02 8.67
N LEU A 130 -3.02 -3.21 8.93
CA LEU A 130 -2.97 -2.19 9.98
C LEU A 130 -2.74 -2.80 11.37
N ALA A 131 -3.39 -3.91 11.66
CA ALA A 131 -3.23 -4.62 12.93
C ALA A 131 -1.84 -5.24 13.08
N GLU A 132 -1.26 -5.74 11.99
CA GLU A 132 0.10 -6.27 11.99
C GLU A 132 1.15 -5.18 12.24
N ASP A 133 1.06 -4.05 11.53
CA ASP A 133 1.95 -2.91 11.73
C ASP A 133 1.90 -2.37 13.16
N ALA A 134 0.69 -2.21 13.70
CA ALA A 134 0.50 -1.81 15.10
C ALA A 134 1.19 -2.81 16.05
N ARG A 135 1.00 -4.11 15.86
CA ARG A 135 1.65 -5.14 16.71
C ARG A 135 3.17 -5.03 16.65
N LEU A 136 3.74 -4.93 15.45
CA LEU A 136 5.19 -4.83 15.25
C LEU A 136 5.79 -3.58 15.88
N THR A 137 5.05 -2.46 15.84
CA THR A 137 5.47 -1.21 16.47
C THR A 137 5.53 -1.31 18.00
N TRP A 138 4.62 -2.04 18.63
CA TRP A 138 4.53 -2.14 20.09
C TRP A 138 5.46 -3.18 20.72
N ILE A 139 5.88 -4.22 19.98
CA ILE A 139 6.73 -5.31 20.50
C ILE A 139 8.03 -4.80 21.15
N PRO A 140 8.82 -3.90 20.53
CA PRO A 140 10.06 -3.40 21.15
C PRO A 140 9.82 -2.69 22.49
N PHE A 141 8.72 -1.93 22.61
CA PHE A 141 8.35 -1.25 23.85
C PHE A 141 7.97 -2.24 24.95
N ALA A 142 7.21 -3.28 24.61
CA ALA A 142 6.86 -4.34 25.55
C ALA A 142 8.11 -5.08 26.05
N VAL A 143 9.04 -5.41 25.16
CA VAL A 143 10.33 -6.04 25.52
C VAL A 143 11.14 -5.12 26.44
N LEU A 144 11.25 -3.84 26.10
CA LEU A 144 11.95 -2.86 26.93
C LEU A 144 11.33 -2.75 28.33
N ALA A 145 10.01 -2.69 28.43
CA ALA A 145 9.31 -2.63 29.71
C ALA A 145 9.61 -3.86 30.59
N VAL A 146 9.57 -5.06 30.01
CA VAL A 146 9.91 -6.30 30.71
C VAL A 146 11.36 -6.28 31.21
N LEU A 147 12.32 -5.83 30.39
CA LEU A 147 13.72 -5.71 30.79
C LEU A 147 13.92 -4.71 31.93
N LEU A 148 13.25 -3.56 31.88
CA LEU A 148 13.32 -2.54 32.94
C LEU A 148 12.74 -3.05 34.26
N ILE A 149 11.60 -3.76 34.21
CA ILE A 149 10.99 -4.38 35.39
C ILE A 149 11.94 -5.44 35.97
N GLY A 150 12.49 -6.32 35.14
CA GLY A 150 13.45 -7.34 35.58
C GLY A 150 14.69 -6.73 36.23
N PHE A 151 15.24 -5.67 35.64
CA PHE A 151 16.37 -4.93 36.21
C PHE A 151 16.01 -4.29 37.55
N PHE A 152 14.85 -3.65 37.66
CA PHE A 152 14.41 -3.01 38.91
C PHE A 152 14.24 -4.04 40.03
N VAL A 153 13.63 -5.19 39.74
CA VAL A 153 13.49 -6.29 40.71
C VAL A 153 14.86 -6.78 41.17
N ALA A 154 15.78 -7.06 40.23
CA ALA A 154 17.14 -7.48 40.56
C ALA A 154 17.91 -6.43 41.37
N TYR A 155 17.72 -5.14 41.09
CA TYR A 155 18.32 -4.05 41.83
C TYR A 155 17.82 -3.98 43.28
N GLN A 156 16.50 -4.11 43.51
CA GLN A 156 15.90 -4.12 44.84
C GLN A 156 16.32 -5.34 45.68
N MET A 157 16.60 -6.47 45.01
CA MET A 157 17.04 -7.71 45.67
C MET A 157 18.51 -7.70 46.09
N LYS A 158 19.31 -6.66 45.78
CA LYS A 158 20.69 -6.59 46.25
C LYS A 158 20.71 -6.49 47.79
N PRO A 159 21.38 -7.43 48.50
CA PRO A 159 21.50 -7.35 49.95
C PRO A 159 22.24 -6.07 50.33
N LYS A 160 21.67 -5.29 51.26
CA LYS A 160 22.38 -4.15 51.86
C LYS A 160 23.64 -4.71 52.51
N GLN A 161 24.82 -4.28 52.06
CA GLN A 161 26.05 -4.62 52.76
C GLN A 161 25.95 -4.07 54.19
N ALA A 162 25.97 -4.97 55.17
CA ALA A 162 26.02 -4.59 56.58
C ALA A 162 27.32 -3.81 56.79
N LYS A 163 27.19 -2.56 57.26
CA LYS A 163 28.30 -1.75 57.74
C LYS A 163 28.80 -2.28 59.08
#